data_AF-A0A7C2L2W3-F1
#
_entry.id   AF-A0A7C2L2W3-F1
#
_cell.length_a   1.000
_cell.length_b   1.000
_cell.length_c   1.000
_cell.angle_alpha   90.00
_cell.angle_beta   90.00
_cell.angle_gamma   90.00
#
_symmetry.space_group_name_H-M   'P 1'
#
loop_
_entity.id
_entity.type
_entity.pdbx_description
1 polymer ?
#
loop_
_entity_poly.entity_id
_entity_poly.type
_entity_poly.pdbx_seq_one_letter_code
_entity_poly.pdbx_strand_id
1 'polypeptide(L)'
;VALLIAAPLAIAAALYTSEFAPARIREVIKPAIELLAGIPSVVLGFFALIVLATWMQQLFGFQTRLNAITAGTALALALIPIIYTVSEDALNAVPQSLREASLALGATRWQTATRVVLPAALPGIFASLILGFGRAVGETMIVLMASGNAAITSWRFTDSVRTLAATIAAELGEVVFGSPHYHVLFFIGALLFVVTFIVNSVGVYIIHRVQRRLRGGV
;
A
#
# COMPACT_ATOMS: atom_id res chain seq x y z
N VAL A 1 1.42 -4.36 -8.51
CA VAL A 1 0.09 -4.97 -8.25
C VAL A 1 -0.56 -4.40 -7.00
N ALA A 2 0.03 -4.57 -5.80
CA ALA A 2 -0.61 -4.18 -4.54
C ALA A 2 -1.16 -2.75 -4.50
N LEU A 3 -0.35 -1.75 -4.86
CA LEU A 3 -0.80 -0.35 -4.91
C LEU A 3 -1.89 -0.08 -5.93
N LEU A 4 -1.90 -0.78 -7.07
CA LEU A 4 -2.96 -0.61 -8.07
C LEU A 4 -4.33 -1.03 -7.54
N ILE A 5 -4.35 -1.94 -6.55
CA ILE A 5 -5.56 -2.41 -5.88
C ILE A 5 -5.86 -1.56 -4.64
N ALA A 6 -4.86 -1.42 -3.75
CA ALA A 6 -5.04 -0.76 -2.46
C ALA A 6 -5.27 0.75 -2.60
N ALA A 7 -4.56 1.44 -3.48
CA ALA A 7 -4.66 2.89 -3.64
C ALA A 7 -6.09 3.36 -3.98
N PRO A 8 -6.71 2.92 -5.09
CA PRO A 8 -8.04 3.39 -5.43
C PRO A 8 -9.07 3.00 -4.37
N LEU A 9 -8.99 1.78 -3.83
CA LEU A 9 -9.95 1.28 -2.85
C LEU A 9 -9.86 2.07 -1.53
N ALA A 10 -8.65 2.26 -1.00
CA ALA A 10 -8.43 2.95 0.27
C ALA A 10 -8.70 4.46 0.15
N ILE A 11 -8.31 5.10 -0.96
CA ILE A 11 -8.58 6.53 -1.18
C ILE A 11 -10.09 6.77 -1.37
N ALA A 12 -10.77 5.91 -2.14
CA ALA A 12 -12.22 6.02 -2.31
C ALA A 12 -12.96 5.80 -0.99
N ALA A 13 -12.55 4.80 -0.20
CA ALA A 13 -13.09 4.57 1.13
C ALA A 13 -12.86 5.78 2.06
N ALA A 14 -11.64 6.34 2.08
CA ALA A 14 -11.31 7.51 2.87
C ALA A 14 -12.11 8.76 2.44
N LEU A 15 -12.32 8.96 1.14
CA LEU A 15 -13.17 10.04 0.61
C LEU A 15 -14.63 9.83 1.02
N TYR A 16 -15.13 8.61 0.96
CA TYR A 16 -16.48 8.29 1.38
C TYR A 16 -16.68 8.55 2.88
N THR A 17 -15.78 8.07 3.73
CA THR A 17 -15.88 8.20 5.18
C THR A 17 -15.71 9.63 5.67
N SER A 18 -14.84 10.42 5.02
CA SER A 18 -14.61 11.83 5.35
C SER A 18 -15.76 12.74 4.91
N GLU A 19 -16.36 12.52 3.73
CA GLU A 19 -17.30 13.48 3.13
C GLU A 19 -18.78 13.08 3.20
N PHE A 20 -19.08 11.78 3.14
CA PHE A 20 -20.45 11.29 2.93
C PHE A 20 -20.98 10.46 4.10
N ALA A 21 -20.09 9.78 4.83
CA ALA A 21 -20.51 8.89 5.90
C ALA A 21 -21.05 9.66 7.13
N PRO A 22 -22.20 9.26 7.68
CA PRO A 22 -22.67 9.75 8.98
C PRO A 22 -21.74 9.29 10.10
N ALA A 23 -21.74 10.01 11.24
CA ALA A 23 -20.85 9.76 12.37
C ALA A 23 -20.80 8.29 12.82
N ARG A 24 -21.95 7.64 12.94
CA ARG A 24 -22.06 6.22 13.32
C ARG A 24 -21.31 5.27 12.38
N ILE A 25 -21.30 5.54 11.08
CA ILE A 25 -20.59 4.71 10.11
C ILE A 25 -19.08 4.93 10.23
N ARG A 26 -18.64 6.17 10.44
CA ARG A 26 -17.23 6.51 10.67
C ARG A 26 -16.67 5.81 11.91
N GLU A 27 -17.45 5.79 13.00
CA GLU A 27 -17.11 5.12 14.27
C GLU A 27 -16.96 3.60 14.13
N VAL A 28 -17.48 2.98 13.06
CA VAL A 28 -17.32 1.55 12.80
C VAL A 28 -16.22 1.28 11.77
N ILE A 29 -16.20 2.04 10.67
CA ILE A 29 -15.27 1.78 9.56
C ILE A 29 -13.82 2.03 9.99
N LYS A 30 -13.55 3.13 10.70
CA LYS A 30 -12.18 3.47 11.08
C LYS A 30 -11.56 2.41 11.99
N PRO A 31 -12.20 2.00 13.11
CA PRO A 31 -11.69 0.89 13.92
C PRO A 31 -11.61 -0.43 13.14
N ALA A 32 -12.57 -0.76 12.28
CA ALA A 32 -12.52 -1.99 11.49
C ALA A 32 -11.29 -2.04 10.57
N ILE A 33 -10.95 -0.92 9.94
CA ILE A 33 -9.76 -0.81 9.07
C ILE A 33 -8.46 -0.82 9.91
N GLU A 34 -8.45 -0.17 11.07
CA GLU A 34 -7.30 -0.21 11.99
C GLU A 34 -7.07 -1.62 12.56
N LEU A 35 -8.13 -2.38 12.82
CA LEU A 35 -8.05 -3.78 13.23
C LEU A 35 -7.43 -4.66 12.14
N LEU A 36 -7.66 -4.37 10.86
CA LEU A 36 -6.96 -5.05 9.76
C LEU A 36 -5.44 -4.83 9.82
N ALA A 37 -4.99 -3.66 10.26
CA ALA A 37 -3.55 -3.38 10.45
C ALA A 37 -2.95 -4.17 11.63
N GLY A 38 -3.78 -4.59 12.58
CA GLY A 38 -3.38 -5.43 13.71
C GLY A 38 -3.15 -6.89 13.36
N ILE A 39 -3.57 -7.35 12.18
CA ILE A 39 -3.36 -8.74 11.75
C ILE A 39 -1.87 -8.95 11.42
N PRO A 40 -1.18 -9.93 12.03
CA PRO A 40 0.20 -10.22 11.70
C PRO A 40 0.36 -10.58 10.22
N SER A 41 1.42 -10.07 9.57
CA SER A 41 1.64 -10.30 8.13
C SER A 41 1.78 -11.78 7.76
N VAL A 42 2.33 -12.60 8.67
CA VAL A 42 2.40 -14.06 8.50
C VAL A 42 1.02 -14.71 8.40
N VAL A 43 0.05 -14.22 9.18
CA VAL A 43 -1.33 -14.73 9.14
C VAL A 43 -1.97 -14.39 7.80
N LEU A 44 -1.79 -13.16 7.32
CA LEU A 44 -2.25 -12.76 5.98
C LEU A 44 -1.55 -13.54 4.86
N GLY A 45 -0.24 -13.81 4.99
CA GLY A 45 0.53 -14.63 4.05
C GLY A 45 0.05 -16.08 4.02
N PHE A 46 -0.27 -16.65 5.18
CA PHE A 46 -0.83 -17.99 5.29
C PHE A 46 -2.24 -18.07 4.68
N PHE A 47 -3.11 -17.10 5.00
CA PHE A 47 -4.42 -16.97 4.35
C PHE A 47 -4.29 -16.86 2.84
N ALA A 48 -3.32 -16.07 2.36
CA ALA A 48 -3.06 -15.92 0.94
C ALA A 48 -2.63 -17.24 0.29
N LEU A 49 -1.76 -18.00 0.95
CA LEU A 49 -1.27 -19.29 0.46
C LEU A 49 -2.37 -20.34 0.41
N ILE A 50 -3.24 -20.43 1.42
CA ILE A 50 -4.23 -21.51 1.52
C ILE A 50 -5.52 -21.17 0.75
N VAL A 51 -6.04 -19.96 0.97
CA VAL A 51 -7.38 -19.57 0.50
C VAL A 51 -7.27 -18.74 -0.77
N LEU A 52 -6.58 -17.59 -0.71
CA LEU A 52 -6.58 -16.61 -1.80
C LEU A 52 -5.98 -17.19 -3.09
N ALA A 53 -4.88 -17.93 -2.99
CA ALA A 53 -4.19 -18.50 -4.14
C ALA A 53 -5.09 -19.49 -4.90
N THR A 54 -5.82 -20.33 -4.18
CA THR A 54 -6.77 -21.30 -4.76
C THR A 54 -7.95 -20.57 -5.40
N TRP A 55 -8.52 -19.59 -4.70
CA TRP A 55 -9.62 -18.78 -5.22
C TRP A 55 -9.23 -18.01 -6.50
N MET A 56 -8.06 -17.37 -6.51
CA MET A 56 -7.54 -16.65 -7.68
C MET A 56 -7.25 -17.57 -8.86
N GLN A 57 -6.71 -18.76 -8.59
CA GLN A 57 -6.49 -19.77 -9.62
C GLN A 57 -7.81 -20.23 -10.27
N GLN A 58 -8.84 -20.50 -9.47
CA GLN A 58 -10.15 -20.90 -9.98
C GLN A 58 -10.85 -19.78 -10.77
N LEU A 59 -10.73 -18.53 -10.30
CA LEU A 59 -11.40 -17.40 -10.93
C LEU A 59 -10.73 -16.95 -12.24
N PHE A 60 -9.39 -16.92 -12.27
CA PHE A 60 -8.63 -16.37 -13.41
C PHE A 60 -7.91 -17.43 -14.25
N GLY A 61 -7.96 -18.71 -13.87
CA GLY A 61 -7.32 -19.79 -14.62
C GLY A 61 -5.80 -19.74 -14.62
N PHE A 62 -5.18 -19.20 -13.56
CA PHE A 62 -3.72 -19.09 -13.49
C PHE A 62 -3.06 -20.47 -13.49
N GLN A 63 -2.07 -20.64 -14.37
CA GLN A 63 -1.28 -21.88 -14.42
C GLN A 63 -0.51 -22.10 -13.11
N THR A 64 0.07 -21.01 -12.59
CA THR A 64 0.79 -21.03 -11.31
C THR A 64 -0.09 -20.50 -10.20
N ARG A 65 -0.36 -21.34 -9.20
CA ARG A 65 -1.19 -20.99 -8.03
C ARG A 65 -0.59 -19.84 -7.21
N LEU A 66 0.73 -19.84 -7.03
CA LEU A 66 1.49 -18.81 -6.32
C LEU A 66 2.24 -17.92 -7.31
N ASN A 67 1.85 -16.65 -7.39
CA ASN A 67 2.36 -15.73 -8.41
C ASN A 67 2.34 -14.28 -7.91
N ALA A 68 2.91 -13.36 -8.71
CA ALA A 68 3.01 -11.96 -8.32
C ALA A 68 1.65 -11.27 -8.17
N ILE A 69 0.61 -11.71 -8.89
CA ILE A 69 -0.74 -11.14 -8.75
C ILE A 69 -1.37 -11.60 -7.43
N THR A 70 -1.27 -12.88 -7.08
CA THR A 70 -1.76 -13.42 -5.80
C THR A 70 -1.06 -12.75 -4.63
N ALA A 71 0.27 -12.70 -4.65
CA ALA A 71 1.06 -12.01 -3.62
C ALA A 71 0.72 -10.53 -3.54
N GLY A 72 0.58 -9.86 -4.70
CA GLY A 72 0.21 -8.46 -4.76
C GLY A 72 -1.19 -8.16 -4.23
N THR A 73 -2.14 -9.07 -4.43
CA THR A 73 -3.52 -8.95 -3.93
C THR A 73 -3.56 -9.12 -2.42
N ALA A 74 -2.86 -10.12 -1.89
CA ALA A 74 -2.71 -10.29 -0.44
C ALA A 74 -2.02 -9.09 0.21
N LEU A 75 -0.95 -8.60 -0.40
CA LEU A 75 -0.24 -7.41 0.06
C LEU A 75 -1.14 -6.16 -0.01
N ALA A 76 -2.03 -6.05 -1.00
CA ALA A 76 -2.98 -4.94 -1.04
C ALA A 76 -3.81 -4.85 0.25
N LEU A 77 -4.25 -5.99 0.82
CA LEU A 77 -4.99 -6.03 2.08
C LEU A 77 -4.18 -5.43 3.24
N ALA A 78 -2.88 -5.69 3.29
CA ALA A 78 -1.99 -5.12 4.30
C ALA A 78 -1.68 -3.62 4.08
N LEU A 79 -1.80 -3.12 2.84
CA LEU A 79 -1.58 -1.70 2.52
C LEU A 79 -2.82 -0.84 2.71
N ILE A 80 -4.03 -1.40 2.60
CA ILE A 80 -5.29 -0.66 2.73
C ILE A 80 -5.34 0.20 3.99
N PRO A 81 -5.04 -0.32 5.21
CA PRO A 81 -5.17 0.49 6.42
C PRO A 81 -4.27 1.71 6.42
N ILE A 82 -3.05 1.56 5.91
CA ILE A 82 -2.06 2.65 5.90
C ILE A 82 -2.48 3.74 4.93
N ILE A 83 -2.87 3.34 3.72
CA ILE A 83 -3.31 4.30 2.70
C ILE A 83 -4.61 4.97 3.15
N TYR A 84 -5.54 4.21 3.72
CA TYR A 84 -6.82 4.71 4.21
C TYR A 84 -6.63 5.73 5.33
N THR A 85 -5.96 5.36 6.43
CA THR A 85 -5.86 6.22 7.62
C THR A 85 -5.15 7.53 7.29
N VAL A 86 -4.03 7.48 6.56
CA VAL A 86 -3.30 8.70 6.19
C VAL A 86 -4.08 9.55 5.19
N SER A 87 -4.83 8.93 4.26
CA SER A 87 -5.69 9.69 3.33
C SER A 87 -6.88 10.32 4.04
N GLU A 88 -7.52 9.61 4.97
CA GLU A 88 -8.64 10.11 5.78
C GLU A 88 -8.19 11.28 6.66
N ASP A 89 -7.03 11.18 7.30
CA ASP A 89 -6.46 12.27 8.10
C ASP A 89 -6.17 13.50 7.23
N ALA A 90 -5.64 13.30 6.01
CA ALA A 90 -5.40 14.37 5.06
C ALA A 90 -6.69 15.07 4.60
N LEU A 91 -7.76 14.30 4.35
CA LEU A 91 -9.08 14.83 3.95
C LEU A 91 -9.75 15.59 5.10
N ASN A 92 -9.68 15.07 6.32
CA ASN A 92 -10.22 15.72 7.52
C ASN A 92 -9.41 16.97 7.92
N ALA A 93 -8.14 17.09 7.54
CA ALA A 93 -7.32 18.27 7.78
C ALA A 93 -7.72 19.49 6.91
N VAL A 94 -8.54 19.30 5.87
CA VAL A 94 -9.03 20.40 5.03
C VAL A 94 -9.99 21.28 5.85
N PRO A 95 -9.73 22.60 5.98
CA PRO A 95 -10.54 23.50 6.81
C PRO A 95 -12.03 23.46 6.49
N GLN A 96 -12.86 23.49 7.54
CA GLN A 96 -14.33 23.50 7.39
C GLN A 96 -14.84 24.72 6.62
N SER A 97 -14.17 25.86 6.75
CA SER A 97 -14.51 27.08 6.01
C SER A 97 -14.51 26.90 4.49
N LEU A 98 -13.60 26.08 3.93
CA LEU A 98 -13.59 25.78 2.49
C LEU A 98 -14.81 24.96 2.06
N ARG A 99 -15.26 24.05 2.93
CA ARG A 99 -16.44 23.19 2.70
C ARG A 99 -17.71 24.04 2.72
N GLU A 100 -17.84 24.88 3.74
CA GLU A 100 -18.98 25.80 3.91
C GLU A 100 -19.05 26.84 2.79
N ALA A 101 -17.91 27.43 2.41
CA ALA A 101 -17.85 28.38 1.30
C ALA A 101 -18.29 27.75 -0.03
N SER A 102 -17.83 26.52 -0.32
CA SER A 102 -18.26 25.77 -1.51
C SER A 102 -19.77 25.53 -1.53
N LEU A 103 -20.34 25.09 -0.41
CA LEU A 103 -21.78 24.86 -0.28
C LEU A 103 -22.59 26.17 -0.38
N ALA A 104 -22.09 27.27 0.19
CA ALA A 104 -22.73 28.59 0.11
C ALA A 104 -22.79 29.15 -1.32
N LEU A 105 -21.84 28.76 -2.18
CA LEU A 105 -21.85 29.06 -3.61
C LEU A 105 -22.80 28.15 -4.42
N GLY A 106 -23.61 27.32 -3.75
CA GLY A 106 -24.58 26.43 -4.37
C GLY A 106 -23.99 25.11 -4.87
N ALA A 107 -22.74 24.78 -4.51
CA ALA A 107 -22.15 23.50 -4.89
C ALA A 107 -22.79 22.33 -4.14
N THR A 108 -22.88 21.17 -4.79
CA THR A 108 -23.31 19.94 -4.12
C THR A 108 -22.21 19.38 -3.22
N ARG A 109 -22.57 18.49 -2.29
CA ARG A 109 -21.59 17.76 -1.47
C ARG A 109 -20.57 17.01 -2.32
N TRP A 110 -21.01 16.41 -3.44
CA TRP A 110 -20.11 15.74 -4.38
C TRP A 110 -19.12 16.70 -5.07
N GLN A 111 -19.60 17.86 -5.51
CA GLN A 111 -18.73 18.88 -6.09
C GLN A 111 -17.73 19.41 -5.07
N THR A 112 -18.15 19.63 -3.83
CA THR A 112 -17.28 20.07 -2.74
C THR A 112 -16.20 19.02 -2.45
N ALA A 113 -16.59 17.75 -2.32
CA ALA A 113 -15.67 16.64 -2.09
C ALA A 113 -14.62 16.52 -3.21
N THR A 114 -15.05 16.55 -4.48
CA THR A 114 -14.18 16.25 -5.63
C THR A 114 -13.39 17.46 -6.15
N ARG A 115 -13.92 18.68 -6.03
CA ARG A 115 -13.30 19.89 -6.61
C ARG A 115 -12.63 20.79 -5.58
N VAL A 116 -12.93 20.63 -4.29
CA VAL A 116 -12.36 21.45 -3.22
C VAL A 116 -11.54 20.61 -2.26
N VAL A 117 -12.17 19.62 -1.63
CA VAL A 117 -11.52 18.83 -0.58
C VAL A 117 -10.44 17.91 -1.15
N LEU A 118 -10.79 17.10 -2.14
CA LEU A 118 -9.87 16.12 -2.74
C LEU A 118 -8.60 16.81 -3.30
N PRO A 119 -8.69 17.90 -4.09
CA PRO A 119 -7.51 18.62 -4.56
C PRO A 119 -6.66 19.22 -3.43
N ALA A 120 -7.30 19.77 -2.39
CA ALA A 120 -6.60 20.32 -1.24
C ALA A 120 -5.87 19.25 -0.41
N ALA A 121 -6.43 18.04 -0.33
CA ALA A 121 -5.86 16.91 0.39
C ALA A 121 -4.82 16.10 -0.41
N LEU A 122 -4.65 16.38 -1.72
CA LEU A 122 -3.73 15.64 -2.60
C LEU A 122 -2.33 15.42 -2.02
N PRO A 123 -1.66 16.39 -1.38
CA PRO A 123 -0.32 16.13 -0.84
C PRO A 123 -0.30 15.04 0.23
N GLY A 124 -1.34 14.98 1.07
CA GLY A 124 -1.48 13.94 2.08
C GLY A 124 -1.85 12.59 1.48
N ILE A 125 -2.67 12.58 0.42
CA ILE A 125 -2.97 11.36 -0.34
C ILE A 125 -1.71 10.83 -1.05
N PHE A 126 -0.88 11.68 -1.65
CA PHE A 126 0.40 11.23 -2.20
C PHE A 126 1.34 10.72 -1.11
N ALA A 127 1.34 11.33 0.07
CA ALA A 127 2.10 10.83 1.21
C ALA A 127 1.64 9.43 1.64
N SER A 128 0.33 9.17 1.69
CA SER A 128 -0.21 7.84 2.03
C SER A 128 0.24 6.77 1.02
N LEU A 129 0.28 7.11 -0.28
CA LEU A 129 0.76 6.21 -1.33
C LEU A 129 2.25 5.91 -1.22
N ILE A 130 3.08 6.91 -0.91
CA ILE A 130 4.52 6.73 -0.73
C ILE A 130 4.81 5.88 0.49
N LEU A 131 4.11 6.11 1.61
CA LEU A 131 4.21 5.28 2.81
C LEU A 131 3.78 3.83 2.53
N GLY A 132 2.67 3.65 1.81
CA GLY A 132 2.21 2.33 1.36
C GLY A 132 3.22 1.63 0.46
N PHE A 133 3.83 2.36 -0.50
CA PHE A 133 4.89 1.82 -1.35
C PHE A 133 6.12 1.39 -0.53
N GLY A 134 6.61 2.25 0.36
CA GLY A 134 7.77 1.98 1.20
C GLY A 134 7.55 0.72 2.04
N ARG A 135 6.35 0.55 2.62
CA ARG A 135 6.01 -0.69 3.32
C ARG A 135 5.94 -1.90 2.40
N ALA A 136 5.36 -1.76 1.21
CA ALA A 136 5.23 -2.86 0.25
C ALA A 136 6.59 -3.43 -0.17
N VAL A 137 7.61 -2.58 -0.33
CA VAL A 137 8.98 -2.99 -0.65
C VAL A 137 9.60 -3.80 0.50
N GLY A 138 9.31 -3.42 1.75
CA GLY A 138 9.75 -4.11 2.95
C GLY A 138 8.86 -5.27 3.38
N GLU A 139 7.79 -5.59 2.64
CA GLU A 139 6.92 -6.72 2.99
C GLU A 139 7.61 -8.03 2.64
N THR A 140 7.85 -8.83 3.66
CA THR A 140 8.65 -10.04 3.54
C THR A 140 7.80 -11.31 3.62
N MET A 141 6.87 -11.39 4.57
CA MET A 141 6.19 -12.65 4.91
C MET A 141 5.05 -12.96 3.96
N ILE A 142 4.21 -11.97 3.60
CA ILE A 142 3.15 -12.17 2.62
C ILE A 142 3.76 -12.59 1.28
N VAL A 143 4.83 -11.92 0.87
CA VAL A 143 5.48 -12.18 -0.42
C VAL A 143 6.15 -13.55 -0.42
N LEU A 144 6.90 -13.91 0.62
CA LEU A 144 7.52 -15.23 0.74
C LEU A 144 6.50 -16.36 0.58
N MET A 145 5.33 -16.23 1.20
CA MET A 145 4.30 -17.28 1.21
C MET A 145 3.44 -17.30 -0.07
N ALA A 146 3.11 -16.14 -0.64
CA ALA A 146 2.11 -16.05 -1.72
C ALA A 146 2.70 -15.92 -3.13
N SER A 147 3.99 -15.57 -3.27
CA SER A 147 4.64 -15.34 -4.59
C SER A 147 5.21 -16.60 -5.23
N GLY A 148 5.31 -17.69 -4.48
CA GLY A 148 5.90 -18.96 -4.91
C GLY A 148 7.42 -19.03 -4.75
N ASN A 149 8.10 -17.89 -4.54
CA ASN A 149 9.53 -17.79 -4.25
C ASN A 149 10.46 -18.51 -5.25
N ALA A 150 10.00 -18.69 -6.50
CA ALA A 150 10.78 -19.34 -7.55
C ALA A 150 11.52 -18.30 -8.40
N ALA A 151 12.79 -18.59 -8.71
CA ALA A 151 13.63 -17.74 -9.56
C ALA A 151 13.33 -18.01 -11.05
N ILE A 152 12.14 -17.65 -11.50
CA ILE A 152 11.72 -17.78 -12.90
C ILE A 152 11.98 -16.43 -13.59
N THR A 153 12.80 -16.43 -14.65
CA THR A 153 13.02 -15.23 -15.46
C THR A 153 11.90 -15.10 -16.48
N SER A 154 10.78 -14.56 -16.03
CA SER A 154 9.60 -14.29 -16.87
C SER A 154 9.09 -12.87 -16.63
N TRP A 155 8.63 -12.23 -17.71
CA TRP A 155 7.99 -10.91 -17.65
C TRP A 155 6.49 -11.00 -17.31
N ARG A 156 5.96 -12.21 -17.09
CA ARG A 156 4.54 -12.42 -16.80
C ARG A 156 4.29 -12.35 -15.30
N PHE A 157 3.40 -11.44 -14.88
CA PHE A 157 2.99 -11.32 -13.48
C PHE A 157 2.23 -12.56 -12.93
N THR A 158 1.77 -13.44 -13.82
CA THR A 158 1.08 -14.70 -13.48
C THR A 158 2.02 -15.83 -13.08
N ASP A 159 3.33 -15.62 -13.23
CA ASP A 159 4.34 -16.61 -12.86
C ASP A 159 4.85 -16.33 -11.44
N SER A 160 5.48 -17.34 -10.83
CA SER A 160 6.12 -17.17 -9.53
C SER A 160 7.27 -16.17 -9.60
N VAL A 161 7.39 -15.36 -8.55
CA VAL A 161 8.44 -14.33 -8.44
C VAL A 161 9.18 -14.51 -7.14
N ARG A 162 10.48 -14.25 -7.16
CA ARG A 162 11.34 -14.20 -5.98
C ARG A 162 11.75 -12.76 -5.73
N THR A 163 11.45 -12.23 -4.54
CA THR A 163 11.89 -10.88 -4.15
C THR A 163 13.15 -10.93 -3.30
N LEU A 164 13.91 -9.83 -3.30
CA LEU A 164 15.12 -9.69 -2.50
C LEU A 164 14.83 -9.88 -1.00
N ALA A 165 13.75 -9.28 -0.50
CA ALA A 165 13.33 -9.43 0.90
C ALA A 165 12.98 -10.89 1.25
N ALA A 166 12.20 -11.57 0.39
CA ALA A 166 11.85 -12.98 0.59
C ALA A 166 13.07 -13.90 0.55
N THR A 167 14.05 -13.60 -0.32
CA THR A 167 15.29 -14.37 -0.42
C THR A 167 16.11 -14.25 0.86
N ILE A 168 16.28 -13.03 1.37
CA ILE A 168 16.97 -12.81 2.64
C ILE A 168 16.26 -13.56 3.77
N ALA A 169 14.94 -13.44 3.90
CA ALA A 169 14.22 -14.10 4.99
C ALA A 169 14.20 -15.63 4.90
N ALA A 170 14.15 -16.19 3.69
CA ALA A 170 14.15 -17.64 3.51
C ALA A 170 15.54 -18.24 3.78
N GLU A 171 16.60 -17.58 3.31
CA GLU A 171 17.92 -18.22 3.19
C GLU A 171 18.89 -17.78 4.30
N LEU A 172 18.71 -16.60 4.93
CA LEU A 172 19.69 -16.06 5.90
C LEU A 172 19.85 -16.92 7.15
N GLY A 173 18.77 -17.60 7.58
CA GLY A 173 18.80 -18.48 8.74
C GLY A 173 19.44 -19.85 8.48
N GLU A 174 19.59 -20.24 7.21
CA GLU A 174 20.06 -21.57 6.81
C GLU A 174 21.50 -21.57 6.29
N VAL A 175 22.04 -20.41 5.93
CA VAL A 175 23.40 -20.29 5.38
C VAL A 175 24.49 -20.36 6.45
N VAL A 176 25.59 -21.03 6.11
CA VAL A 176 26.79 -21.09 6.97
C VAL A 176 27.41 -19.70 7.11
N PHE A 177 27.69 -19.31 8.35
CA PHE A 177 28.32 -18.02 8.67
C PHE A 177 29.67 -17.86 7.96
N GLY A 178 29.89 -16.69 7.35
CA GLY A 178 31.14 -16.38 6.62
C GLY A 178 31.29 -17.08 5.26
N SER A 179 30.29 -17.82 4.80
CA SER A 179 30.30 -18.39 3.45
C SER A 179 30.13 -17.32 2.36
N PRO A 180 30.55 -17.59 1.11
CA PRO A 180 30.25 -16.67 0.00
C PRO A 180 28.76 -16.37 -0.13
N HIS A 181 27.89 -17.36 0.12
CA HIS A 181 26.44 -17.18 0.07
C HIS A 181 25.96 -16.21 1.17
N TYR A 182 26.46 -16.34 2.39
CA TYR A 182 26.18 -15.41 3.49
C TYR A 182 26.53 -13.96 3.10
N HIS A 183 27.70 -13.73 2.50
CA HIS A 183 28.09 -12.39 2.04
C HIS A 183 27.19 -11.84 0.93
N VAL A 184 26.72 -12.68 0.01
CA VAL A 184 25.77 -12.28 -1.04
C VAL A 184 24.43 -11.84 -0.44
N LEU A 185 23.91 -12.53 0.58
CA LEU A 185 22.67 -12.12 1.26
C LEU A 185 22.81 -10.77 1.95
N PHE A 186 23.95 -10.51 2.61
CA PHE A 186 24.25 -9.20 3.19
C PHE A 186 24.36 -8.11 2.13
N PHE A 187 25.00 -8.42 0.99
CA PHE A 187 25.07 -7.49 -0.14
C PHE A 187 23.68 -7.16 -0.68
N ILE A 188 22.81 -8.16 -0.89
CA ILE A 188 21.43 -7.95 -1.33
C ILE A 188 20.65 -7.12 -0.29
N GLY A 189 20.86 -7.35 1.01
CA GLY A 189 20.26 -6.54 2.07
C GLY A 189 20.70 -5.09 2.04
N ALA A 190 22.01 -4.84 1.88
CA ALA A 190 22.55 -3.49 1.73
C ALA A 190 22.03 -2.80 0.46
N LEU A 191 21.95 -3.52 -0.66
CA LEU A 191 21.38 -3.02 -1.90
C LEU A 191 19.90 -2.65 -1.73
N LEU A 192 19.11 -3.53 -1.12
CA LEU A 192 17.70 -3.29 -0.83
C LEU A 192 17.53 -2.05 0.07
N PHE A 193 18.38 -1.90 1.08
CA PHE A 193 18.40 -0.72 1.94
C PHE A 193 18.67 0.56 1.14
N VAL A 194 19.70 0.59 0.30
CA VAL A 194 20.04 1.76 -0.53
C VAL A 194 18.90 2.12 -1.48
N VAL A 195 18.35 1.12 -2.18
CA VAL A 195 17.22 1.34 -3.11
C VAL A 195 16.01 1.88 -2.36
N THR A 196 15.66 1.27 -1.23
CA THR A 196 14.52 1.70 -0.40
C THR A 196 14.73 3.11 0.15
N PHE A 197 15.94 3.42 0.60
CA PHE A 197 16.32 4.74 1.08
C PHE A 197 16.18 5.81 -0.01
N ILE A 198 16.68 5.54 -1.21
CA ILE A 198 16.58 6.47 -2.35
C ILE A 198 15.12 6.71 -2.70
N VAL A 199 14.33 5.65 -2.86
CA VAL A 199 12.92 5.78 -3.26
C VAL A 199 12.11 6.53 -2.21
N ASN A 200 12.28 6.21 -0.92
CA ASN A 200 11.61 6.93 0.16
C ASN A 200 12.06 8.39 0.25
N SER A 201 13.37 8.67 0.12
CA SER A 201 13.90 10.03 0.13
C SER A 201 13.34 10.88 -1.01
N VAL A 202 13.31 10.33 -2.23
CA VAL A 202 12.71 10.98 -3.40
C VAL A 202 11.21 11.21 -3.19
N GLY A 203 10.50 10.22 -2.63
CA GLY A 203 9.08 10.35 -2.30
C GLY A 203 8.81 11.53 -1.37
N VAL A 204 9.54 11.62 -0.25
CA VAL A 204 9.43 12.74 0.70
C VAL A 204 9.74 14.08 0.04
N TYR A 205 10.79 14.13 -0.79
CA TYR A 205 11.15 15.33 -1.52
C TYR A 205 10.02 15.81 -2.45
N ILE A 206 9.38 14.89 -3.19
CA ILE A 206 8.25 15.20 -4.08
C ILE A 206 7.07 15.76 -3.27
N ILE A 207 6.73 15.16 -2.12
CA ILE A 207 5.63 15.63 -1.26
C ILE A 207 5.87 17.08 -0.83
N HIS A 208 7.06 17.40 -0.31
CA HIS A 208 7.39 18.77 0.10
C HIS A 208 7.29 19.76 -1.06
N ARG A 209 7.69 19.35 -2.27
CA ARG A 209 7.58 20.19 -3.46
C ARG A 209 6.12 20.45 -3.85
N VAL A 210 5.26 19.44 -3.78
CA VAL A 210 3.81 19.58 -4.07
C VAL A 210 3.14 20.45 -3.02
N GLN A 211 3.44 20.26 -1.73
CA GLN A 211 2.91 21.09 -0.64
C GLN A 211 3.30 22.57 -0.80
N ARG A 212 4.55 22.85 -1.19
CA ARG A 212 5.00 24.24 -1.46
C ARG A 212 4.25 24.87 -2.62
N ARG A 213 3.97 24.13 -3.70
CA ARG A 213 3.20 24.65 -4.85
C ARG A 213 1.75 24.97 -4.48
N LEU A 214 1.10 24.18 -3.63
CA LEU A 214 -0.27 24.44 -3.22
C LEU A 214 -0.38 25.56 -2.19
N ARG A 215 0.64 25.78 -1.36
CA ARG A 215 0.68 26.90 -0.40
C ARG A 215 1.11 28.23 -1.02
N GLY A 216 1.83 28.21 -2.14
CA GLY A 216 2.32 29.40 -2.84
C GLY A 216 1.38 29.98 -3.90
N GLY A 217 0.08 29.66 -3.85
CA GLY A 217 -0.95 30.16 -4.75
C GLY A 217 -1.79 31.32 -4.19
N VAL A 218 -1.24 32.07 -3.22
CA VAL A 218 -1.81 33.32 -2.68
C VAL A 218 -0.79 34.43 -2.89
#